data_AF-A0A0V0GXP7-F1
#
_entry.id   AF-A0A0V0GXP7-F1
#
_cell.length_a   1.000
_cell.length_b   1.000
_cell.length_c   1.000
_cell.angle_alpha   90.00
_cell.angle_beta   90.00
_cell.angle_gamma   90.00
#
_symmetry.space_group_name_H-M   'P 1'
#
loop_
_entity.id
_entity.type
_entity.pdbx_description
1 polymer ?
#
loop_
_entity_poly.entity_id
_entity_poly.type
_entity_poly.pdbx_seq_one_letter_code
_entity_poly.pdbx_strand_id
1 'polypeptide(L)'
;MDAHLQYFKQGYELLHQMEPYINQVLAFSRRARESSTHEQVVLNEKMQEYKKEVDQESRRSLNSPHNSSTAEITQHSSRSSQKVIEAVMQSAAEGKVETIKQGYLSKRSSNLRGDWKRRFFVLDS
;
A
#
# COMPACT_ATOMS: atom_id res chain seq x y z
N MET A 1 -33.12 14.29 -55.35
CA MET A 1 -33.72 13.26 -54.47
C MET A 1 -32.83 12.02 -54.36
N ASP A 2 -32.36 11.44 -55.47
CA ASP A 2 -31.61 10.17 -55.46
C ASP A 2 -30.28 10.21 -54.69
N ALA A 3 -29.49 11.28 -54.85
CA ALA A 3 -28.25 11.49 -54.10
C ALA A 3 -28.46 11.57 -52.57
N HIS A 4 -29.58 12.15 -52.12
CA HIS A 4 -29.90 12.17 -50.69
C HIS A 4 -30.24 10.77 -50.18
N LEU A 5 -30.97 9.98 -50.95
CA LEU A 5 -31.34 8.62 -50.57
C LEU A 5 -30.09 7.73 -50.44
N GLN A 6 -29.15 7.86 -51.37
CA GLN A 6 -27.86 7.17 -51.34
C GLN A 6 -27.02 7.60 -50.12
N TYR A 7 -26.94 8.90 -49.85
CA TYR A 7 -26.23 9.43 -48.69
C TYR A 7 -26.76 8.86 -47.37
N PHE A 8 -28.08 8.86 -47.17
CA PHE A 8 -28.68 8.31 -45.96
C PHE A 8 -28.49 6.80 -45.83
N LYS A 9 -28.60 6.06 -46.95
CA LYS A 9 -28.35 4.62 -46.96
C LYS A 9 -26.91 4.29 -46.54
N GLN A 10 -25.93 4.99 -47.12
CA GLN A 10 -24.52 4.80 -46.78
C GLN A 10 -24.23 5.16 -45.31
N GLY A 11 -24.81 6.26 -44.81
CA GLY A 11 -24.68 6.65 -43.41
C GLY A 11 -25.29 5.63 -42.44
N TYR A 12 -26.46 5.08 -42.78
CA TYR A 12 -27.10 4.03 -41.99
C TYR A 12 -26.25 2.76 -41.93
N GLU A 13 -25.77 2.26 -43.08
CA GLU A 13 -24.94 1.06 -43.15
C GLU A 13 -23.66 1.22 -42.32
N LEU A 14 -23.00 2.38 -42.41
CA LEU A 14 -21.80 2.67 -41.62
C LEU A 14 -22.10 2.66 -40.12
N LEU A 15 -23.13 3.37 -39.67
CA LEU A 15 -23.48 3.45 -38.26
C LEU A 15 -23.90 2.09 -37.70
N HIS A 16 -24.63 1.29 -38.49
CA HIS A 16 -25.03 -0.06 -38.10
C HIS A 16 -23.82 -0.99 -37.95
N GLN A 17 -22.82 -0.89 -38.84
CA GLN A 17 -21.56 -1.63 -38.69
C GLN A 17 -20.75 -1.18 -37.45
N MET A 18 -20.89 0.08 -37.03
CA MET A 18 -20.20 0.61 -35.85
C MET A 18 -20.88 0.27 -34.52
N GLU A 19 -22.18 -0.08 -34.54
CA GLU A 19 -22.98 -0.44 -33.36
C GLU A 19 -22.29 -1.43 -32.39
N PRO A 20 -21.69 -2.56 -32.83
CA PRO A 20 -21.02 -3.48 -31.91
C PRO A 20 -19.83 -2.85 -31.18
N TYR A 21 -19.06 -1.98 -31.83
CA TYR A 21 -17.92 -1.30 -31.21
C TYR A 21 -18.38 -0.27 -30.19
N ILE A 22 -19.45 0.48 -30.50
CA ILE A 22 -20.07 1.42 -29.55
C ILE A 22 -20.54 0.67 -28.30
N ASN A 23 -21.20 -0.48 -28.49
CA ASN A 23 -21.66 -1.32 -27.38
C ASN A 23 -20.50 -1.91 -26.57
N GLN A 24 -19.41 -2.30 -27.21
CA GLN A 24 -18.21 -2.79 -26.53
C GLN A 24 -17.57 -1.70 -25.66
N VAL A 25 -17.39 -0.50 -26.20
CA VAL A 25 -16.83 0.63 -25.44
C VAL A 25 -17.75 1.04 -24.29
N LEU A 26 -19.07 1.01 -24.51
CA LEU A 26 -20.05 1.28 -23.47
C LEU A 26 -19.97 0.24 -22.33
N ALA A 27 -19.91 -1.04 -22.67
CA ALA A 27 -19.80 -2.12 -21.69
C ALA A 27 -18.49 -2.02 -20.89
N PHE A 28 -17.37 -1.75 -21.57
CA PHE A 28 -16.08 -1.52 -20.92
C PHE A 28 -16.14 -0.33 -19.95
N SER A 29 -16.68 0.80 -20.41
CA SER A 29 -16.79 2.03 -19.60
C SER A 29 -17.65 1.80 -18.36
N ARG A 30 -18.75 1.07 -18.49
CA ARG A 30 -19.62 0.69 -17.35
C ARG A 30 -18.87 -0.16 -16.35
N ARG A 31 -18.20 -1.23 -16.82
CA ARG A 31 -17.43 -2.12 -15.96
C ARG A 31 -16.28 -1.39 -15.25
N ALA A 32 -15.55 -0.53 -15.96
CA ALA A 32 -14.47 0.25 -15.38
C ALA A 32 -14.98 1.18 -14.28
N ARG A 33 -16.12 1.83 -14.50
CA ARG A 33 -16.78 2.67 -13.49
C ARG A 33 -17.22 1.85 -12.27
N GLU A 34 -17.84 0.70 -12.48
CA GLU A 34 -18.27 -0.20 -11.40
C GLU A 34 -17.09 -0.70 -10.57
N SER A 35 -15.99 -1.13 -11.22
CA SER A 35 -14.75 -1.53 -10.55
C SER A 35 -14.16 -0.39 -9.74
N SER A 36 -14.04 0.80 -10.34
CA SER A 36 -13.48 1.98 -9.66
C SER A 36 -14.31 2.39 -8.45
N THR A 37 -15.64 2.39 -8.56
CA THR A 37 -16.51 2.70 -7.42
C THR A 37 -16.37 1.65 -6.32
N HIS A 38 -16.33 0.37 -6.68
CA HIS A 38 -16.17 -0.71 -5.71
C HIS A 38 -14.81 -0.61 -4.98
N GLU A 39 -13.71 -0.45 -5.72
CA GLU A 39 -12.37 -0.28 -5.16
C GLU A 39 -12.29 0.96 -4.26
N GLN A 40 -12.96 2.05 -4.64
CA GLN A 40 -13.02 3.26 -3.82
C GLN A 40 -13.73 3.01 -2.49
N VAL A 41 -14.85 2.27 -2.48
CA VAL A 41 -15.57 1.91 -1.26
C VAL A 41 -14.70 1.02 -0.37
N VAL A 42 -14.11 -0.04 -0.92
CA VAL A 42 -13.24 -0.97 -0.20
C VAL A 42 -12.04 -0.23 0.42
N LEU A 43 -11.42 0.69 -0.33
CA LEU A 43 -10.32 1.49 0.18
C LEU A 43 -10.79 2.41 1.32
N ASN A 44 -11.95 3.03 1.19
CA ASN A 44 -12.50 3.90 2.23
C ASN A 44 -12.75 3.14 3.54
N GLU A 45 -13.36 1.96 3.45
CA GLU A 45 -13.60 1.08 4.59
C GLU A 45 -12.29 0.70 5.29
N LYS A 46 -11.29 0.25 4.53
CA LYS A 46 -9.96 -0.08 5.08
C LYS A 46 -9.28 1.12 5.73
N MET A 47 -9.37 2.31 5.14
CA MET A 47 -8.81 3.52 5.75
C MET A 47 -9.50 3.87 7.07
N GLN A 48 -10.82 3.69 7.16
CA GLN A 48 -11.56 3.93 8.40
C GLN A 48 -11.20 2.91 9.48
N GLU A 49 -11.08 1.64 9.12
CA GLU A 49 -10.62 0.58 10.00
C GLU A 49 -9.22 0.87 10.53
N TYR A 50 -8.27 1.16 9.64
CA TYR A 50 -6.91 1.50 10.02
C TYR A 50 -6.83 2.72 10.96
N LYS A 51 -7.65 3.76 10.71
CA LYS A 51 -7.72 4.91 11.63
C LYS A 51 -8.19 4.49 13.02
N LYS A 52 -9.23 3.65 13.11
CA LYS A 52 -9.74 3.14 14.41
C LYS A 52 -8.68 2.29 15.13
N GLU A 53 -7.95 1.45 14.40
CA GLU A 53 -6.86 0.64 14.94
C GLU A 53 -5.75 1.54 15.50
N VAL A 54 -5.28 2.52 14.74
CA VAL A 54 -4.24 3.47 15.18
C VAL A 54 -4.69 4.28 16.40
N ASP A 55 -5.95 4.74 16.42
CA ASP A 55 -6.50 5.47 17.58
C ASP A 55 -6.59 4.56 18.82
N GLN A 56 -6.97 3.30 18.64
CA GLN A 56 -7.02 2.32 19.72
C GLN A 56 -5.63 1.95 20.24
N GLU A 57 -4.67 1.71 19.35
CA GLU A 57 -3.26 1.44 19.67
C GLU A 57 -2.65 2.62 20.45
N SER A 58 -2.93 3.85 20.01
CA SER A 58 -2.48 5.08 20.67
C SER A 58 -3.06 5.19 22.09
N ARG A 59 -4.36 4.91 22.26
CA ARG A 59 -5.01 4.88 23.59
C ARG A 59 -4.46 3.77 24.49
N ARG A 60 -4.21 2.57 23.95
CA ARG A 60 -3.60 1.46 24.70
C ARG A 60 -2.18 1.80 25.16
N SER A 61 -1.40 2.44 24.30
CA SER A 61 -0.04 2.90 24.61
C SER A 61 -0.02 3.95 25.73
N LEU A 62 -1.00 4.87 25.74
CA LEU A 62 -1.15 5.89 26.78
C LEU A 62 -1.70 5.32 28.11
N ASN A 63 -2.53 4.28 28.05
CA ASN A 63 -3.16 3.64 29.21
C ASN A 63 -2.31 2.51 29.83
N SER A 64 -1.11 2.25 29.31
CA SER A 64 -0.16 1.39 30.02
C SER A 64 0.14 2.04 31.37
N PRO A 65 -0.13 1.38 32.52
CA PRO A 65 0.20 1.95 33.80
C PRO A 65 1.69 2.25 33.78
N HIS A 66 2.04 3.46 34.20
CA HIS A 66 3.41 3.91 34.33
C HIS A 66 4.05 3.11 35.47
N ASN A 67 4.40 1.86 35.20
CA ASN A 67 5.28 1.08 36.04
C ASN A 67 6.64 1.75 35.85
N SER A 68 7.02 2.56 36.82
CA SER A 68 8.38 3.09 36.97
C SER A 68 9.36 1.92 37.18
N SER A 69 9.71 1.24 36.10
CA SER A 69 10.90 0.39 36.02
C SER A 69 11.68 0.74 34.76
N THR A 70 12.27 1.94 34.78
CA THR A 70 13.28 2.45 33.83
C THR A 70 14.45 1.48 33.59
N ALA A 71 14.55 0.39 34.36
CA ALA A 71 15.56 -0.66 34.22
C ALA A 71 15.10 -1.93 33.48
N GLU A 72 13.80 -2.18 33.25
CA GLU A 72 13.32 -3.52 32.84
C GLU A 72 12.72 -3.57 31.41
N ILE A 73 12.20 -2.46 30.90
CA ILE A 73 11.61 -2.38 29.54
C ILE A 73 12.65 -2.62 28.44
N THR A 74 13.92 -2.33 28.72
CA THR A 74 15.04 -2.56 27.79
C THR A 74 15.28 -4.06 27.53
N GLN A 75 14.94 -4.96 28.47
CA GLN A 75 15.28 -6.39 28.35
C GLN A 75 14.26 -7.22 27.55
N HIS A 76 12.96 -6.93 27.68
CA HIS A 76 11.91 -7.77 27.06
C HIS A 76 11.79 -7.55 25.54
N SER A 77 11.89 -6.31 25.07
CA SER A 77 11.84 -5.99 23.62
C SER A 77 13.12 -6.43 22.89
N SER A 78 14.27 -6.37 23.56
CA SER A 78 15.55 -6.82 23.00
C SER A 78 15.58 -8.34 22.79
N ARG A 79 15.19 -9.14 23.80
CA ARG A 79 15.26 -10.62 23.72
C ARG A 79 14.38 -11.21 22.60
N SER A 80 13.20 -10.64 22.35
CA SER A 80 12.34 -11.10 21.25
C SER A 80 12.92 -10.72 19.89
N SER A 81 13.41 -9.48 19.76
CA SER A 81 14.04 -8.99 18.51
C SER A 81 15.29 -9.80 18.15
N GLN A 82 16.13 -10.15 19.13
CA GLN A 82 17.32 -10.98 18.92
C GLN A 82 16.95 -12.35 18.33
N LYS A 83 15.91 -13.01 18.84
CA LYS A 83 15.47 -14.32 18.33
C LYS A 83 15.00 -14.27 16.88
N VAL A 84 14.28 -13.20 16.51
CA VAL A 84 13.82 -13.02 15.12
C VAL A 84 15.00 -12.78 14.19
N ILE A 85 15.97 -11.96 14.61
CA ILE A 85 17.21 -11.71 13.84
C ILE A 85 17.99 -13.01 13.66
N GLU A 86 18.17 -13.80 14.72
CA GLU A 86 18.88 -15.09 14.66
C GLU A 86 18.20 -16.09 13.73
N ALA A 87 16.87 -16.23 13.79
CA ALA A 87 16.13 -17.14 12.92
C ALA A 87 16.21 -16.73 11.45
N VAL A 88 16.14 -15.44 11.16
CA VAL A 88 16.23 -14.94 9.79
C VAL A 88 17.67 -15.03 9.25
N MET A 89 18.70 -14.82 10.07
CA MET A 89 20.09 -15.07 9.68
C MET A 89 20.34 -16.55 9.31
N GLN A 90 19.66 -17.49 9.99
CA GLN A 90 19.73 -18.91 9.64
C GLN A 90 19.06 -19.20 8.30
N SER A 91 17.88 -18.62 8.03
CA SER A 91 17.21 -18.72 6.71
C SER A 91 18.03 -18.08 5.57
N ALA A 92 18.80 -17.04 5.86
CA ALA A 92 19.73 -16.43 4.90
C ALA A 92 20.83 -17.38 4.46
N ALA A 93 21.34 -18.21 5.38
CA ALA A 93 22.34 -19.24 5.07
C ALA A 93 21.80 -20.29 4.09
N GLU A 94 20.48 -20.44 4.01
CA GLU A 94 19.78 -21.29 3.03
C GLU A 94 19.49 -20.57 1.69
N GLY A 95 19.92 -19.31 1.55
CA GLY A 95 19.81 -18.52 0.32
C GLY A 95 18.53 -17.70 0.17
N LYS A 96 17.70 -17.60 1.22
CA LYS A 96 16.46 -16.81 1.19
C LYS A 96 16.69 -15.43 1.81
N VAL A 97 16.57 -14.37 1.01
CA VAL A 97 16.68 -12.99 1.48
C VAL A 97 15.35 -12.50 2.05
N GLU A 98 15.29 -12.23 3.34
CA GLU A 98 14.12 -11.64 4.02
C GLU A 98 14.50 -10.39 4.81
N THR A 99 13.60 -9.40 4.85
CA THR A 99 13.78 -8.19 5.67
C THR A 99 13.53 -8.52 7.14
N ILE A 100 14.61 -8.51 7.92
CA ILE A 100 14.63 -8.74 9.37
C ILE A 100 13.96 -7.58 10.11
N LYS A 101 14.33 -6.35 9.73
CA LYS A 101 13.84 -5.14 10.38
C LYS A 101 13.92 -3.96 9.44
N GLN A 102 12.91 -3.11 9.49
CA GLN A 102 12.89 -1.87 8.73
C GLN A 102 12.29 -0.73 9.53
N GLY A 103 12.67 0.49 9.19
CA GLY A 103 12.12 1.67 9.82
C GLY A 103 12.95 2.93 9.60
N TYR A 104 12.41 4.05 10.05
CA TYR A 104 13.12 5.33 10.02
C TYR A 104 14.08 5.44 11.20
N LEU A 105 15.34 5.78 10.91
CA LEU A 105 16.33 6.15 11.92
C LEU A 105 17.02 7.46 11.53
N SER A 106 17.46 8.22 12.53
CA SER A 106 18.36 9.34 12.32
C SER A 106 19.80 8.83 12.31
N LYS A 107 20.52 9.01 11.20
CA LYS A 107 21.94 8.66 11.09
C LYS A 107 22.77 9.93 11.13
N ARG A 108 23.77 9.97 12.01
CA ARG A 108 24.77 11.03 12.07
C ARG A 108 25.72 10.88 10.88
N SER A 109 25.97 11.96 10.16
CA SER A 109 27.00 12.00 9.12
C SER A 109 28.38 11.93 9.78
N SER A 110 29.33 11.33 9.07
CA SER A 110 30.73 11.29 9.46
C SER A 110 31.50 12.55 9.06
N ASN A 111 30.82 13.60 8.59
CA ASN A 111 31.45 14.86 8.21
C ASN A 111 31.79 15.71 9.45
N LEU A 112 32.62 16.74 9.27
CA LEU A 112 33.05 17.63 10.36
C LEU A 112 31.88 18.35 11.05
N ARG A 113 30.76 18.53 10.34
CA ARG A 113 29.57 19.24 10.81
C ARG A 113 28.63 18.35 11.63
N GLY A 114 28.75 17.02 11.48
CA GLY A 114 28.05 16.01 12.27
C GLY A 114 26.52 16.09 12.19
N ASP A 115 25.96 16.46 11.03
CA ASP A 115 24.51 16.58 10.84
C ASP A 115 23.77 15.24 10.95
N TRP A 116 22.54 15.27 11.47
CA TRP A 116 21.67 14.10 11.55
C TRP A 116 20.68 14.10 10.39
N LYS A 117 20.57 12.97 9.69
CA LYS A 117 19.62 12.79 8.60
C LYS A 117 18.70 11.60 8.85
N ARG A 118 17.38 11.85 8.80
CA ARG A 118 16.35 10.81 8.85
C ARG A 118 16.39 10.03 7.54
N ARG A 119 16.56 8.71 7.62
CA ARG A 119 16.56 7.80 6.47
C ARG A 119 15.76 6.56 6.82
N PHE A 120 15.19 5.92 5.81
CA PHE A 120 14.59 4.60 5.94
C PHE A 120 15.69 3.56 5.82
N PHE A 121 15.79 2.68 6.81
CA PHE A 121 16.76 1.59 6.86
C PHE A 121 16.01 0.27 6.72
N VAL A 122 16.63 -0.63 5.97
CA VAL A 122 16.19 -2.01 5.77
C VAL A 122 17.38 -2.88 6.13
N LEU A 123 17.17 -3.83 7.04
CA LEU A 123 18.12 -4.86 7.40
C LEU A 123 17.60 -6.16 6.81
N ASP A 124 18.27 -6.64 5.77
CA ASP A 124 18.02 -7.93 5.15
C ASP A 124 19.00 -8.98 5.69
N SER A 125 18.64 -10.25 5.47
CA SER A 125 19.34 -11.45 5.93
C SER A 125 20.56 -11.83 5.09
#